data_AF-A0AAU3HLA0-F1
#
_entry.id   AF-A0AAU3HLA0-F1
#
_cell.length_a   1.000
_cell.length_b   1.000
_cell.length_c   1.000
_cell.angle_alpha   90.00
_cell.angle_beta   90.00
_cell.angle_gamma   90.00
#
_symmetry.space_group_name_H-M   'P 1'
#
loop_
_entity.id
_entity.type
_entity.pdbx_description
1 polymer ?
#
loop_
_entity_poly.entity_id
_entity_poly.type
_entity_poly.pdbx_seq_one_letter_code
_entity_poly.pdbx_strand_id
1 'polypeptide(L)'
;MHSYARRSGWWARRSMVPVAVLAAALAATPTVASATPGTSAVDPAGLVVTAVPGDPALPEYPGLTPRVGAAAAVGTTPTPCGDNGSDKDMQRSDAVKRARSWLSVGGVPYSQSRCYENQYGDYRTDCSGFVAMAWGLGGSGSAFWTGNLDSRSHTIARADLAPGDALLRHTGDPSENHVALFVKWSDSAHTAPVVIEQTGSSDTIERTWSSSYAGLYTPVRYDNILEDVSPEDVPISGDWNGDGIDTIGVFRPSNSTFYLRDTNSGDATRIFKFGHGPSGDIPIAGDWNNDGKDSVGVFRPTTSTWYLTNGTTTATNTTDHEFIFGHGPSGDQPVAGDWNNNGYDSVGVFRPTTSTWYLTNGTTTATNDTNYEFKFGHGPSGDQPIAGDWNNNGYDSVGVFRPTTSTWYLTNGTTTATNTTDHEFIFGHGPSGDIAVPGQWNTNTNTTPGVRRPSNNTVYLRNTNSGGPVDTQFIYGI
;
A
#
# COMPACT_ATOMS: atom_id res chain seq x y z
N MET A 1 -10.49 31.43 -47.71
CA MET A 1 -9.23 30.87 -47.20
C MET A 1 -8.80 31.68 -45.98
N HIS A 2 -8.96 31.12 -44.78
CA HIS A 2 -7.97 31.06 -43.69
C HIS A 2 -8.65 30.42 -42.48
N SER A 3 -8.00 29.38 -41.97
CA SER A 3 -8.50 28.36 -41.06
C SER A 3 -8.45 28.84 -39.61
N TYR A 4 -9.53 28.64 -38.84
CA TYR A 4 -9.48 28.64 -37.38
C TYR A 4 -9.05 27.26 -36.90
N ALA A 5 -7.84 27.17 -36.36
CA ALA A 5 -7.35 25.99 -35.68
C ALA A 5 -8.12 25.79 -34.37
N ARG A 6 -8.92 24.73 -34.29
CA ARG A 6 -9.42 24.21 -33.02
C ARG A 6 -8.24 23.56 -32.29
N ARG A 7 -7.80 24.15 -31.17
CA ARG A 7 -6.98 23.44 -30.19
C ARG A 7 -7.90 22.54 -29.38
N SER A 8 -7.83 21.24 -29.62
CA SER A 8 -8.42 20.18 -28.80
C SER A 8 -7.62 20.05 -27.51
N GLY A 9 -8.15 20.57 -26.40
CA GLY A 9 -7.66 20.23 -25.06
C GLY A 9 -8.21 18.86 -24.67
N TRP A 10 -7.31 17.92 -24.40
CA TRP A 10 -7.62 16.62 -23.83
C TRP A 10 -7.77 16.79 -22.32
N TRP A 11 -8.89 16.34 -21.75
CA TRP A 11 -9.10 16.27 -20.31
C TRP A 11 -9.45 14.82 -19.98
N ALA A 12 -8.61 14.14 -19.19
CA ALA A 12 -8.95 12.87 -18.55
C ALA A 12 -9.89 13.16 -17.36
N ARG A 13 -10.91 12.33 -17.15
CA ARG A 13 -12.09 12.59 -16.29
C ARG A 13 -12.50 11.29 -15.61
N ARG A 14 -12.88 11.35 -14.34
CA ARG A 14 -12.69 10.27 -13.35
C ARG A 14 -13.90 10.08 -12.45
N SER A 15 -13.97 8.90 -11.84
CA SER A 15 -15.07 8.42 -10.99
C SER A 15 -14.53 7.53 -9.87
N MET A 16 -15.19 7.55 -8.70
CA MET A 16 -14.66 6.91 -7.48
C MET A 16 -15.69 6.41 -6.47
N VAL A 17 -15.23 5.51 -5.58
CA VAL A 17 -16.06 4.69 -4.67
C VAL A 17 -15.58 4.72 -3.21
N PRO A 18 -16.51 4.80 -2.24
CA PRO A 18 -16.40 4.42 -0.83
C PRO A 18 -16.90 3.00 -0.53
N VAL A 19 -16.29 2.30 0.44
CA VAL A 19 -16.86 1.07 1.02
C VAL A 19 -17.01 1.18 2.55
N ALA A 20 -18.19 0.85 3.06
CA ALA A 20 -18.48 0.68 4.48
C ALA A 20 -17.98 -0.69 5.00
N VAL A 21 -17.10 -0.69 6.02
CA VAL A 21 -16.77 -1.90 6.80
C VAL A 21 -17.47 -1.81 8.16
N LEU A 22 -18.28 -2.82 8.49
CA LEU A 22 -18.94 -2.93 9.80
C LEU A 22 -17.93 -3.49 10.82
N ALA A 23 -17.33 -2.64 11.66
CA ALA A 23 -16.48 -3.07 12.76
C ALA A 23 -17.30 -3.26 14.06
N ALA A 24 -17.28 -4.46 14.63
CA ALA A 24 -17.85 -4.76 15.95
C ALA A 24 -16.88 -4.28 17.05
N ALA A 25 -17.34 -3.37 17.92
CA ALA A 25 -16.54 -2.80 19.00
C ALA A 25 -16.51 -3.71 20.26
N LEU A 26 -15.32 -4.02 20.76
CA LEU A 26 -15.08 -4.50 22.12
C LEU A 26 -14.16 -3.49 22.83
N ALA A 27 -14.72 -2.78 23.80
CA ALA A 27 -14.03 -1.76 24.58
C ALA A 27 -13.30 -2.39 25.77
N ALA A 28 -12.01 -2.06 25.93
CA ALA A 28 -11.31 -2.09 27.21
C ALA A 28 -10.24 -0.98 27.19
N THR A 29 -10.45 0.05 27.98
CA THR A 29 -9.51 1.15 28.19
C THR A 29 -8.45 0.75 29.21
N PRO A 30 -7.18 1.21 29.05
CA PRO A 30 -6.35 1.49 30.20
C PRO A 30 -6.03 2.97 30.31
N THR A 31 -6.00 3.40 31.56
CA THR A 31 -5.69 4.73 32.07
C THR A 31 -4.26 5.16 31.74
N VAL A 32 -4.11 6.40 31.26
CA VAL A 32 -2.83 7.07 31.03
C VAL A 32 -2.30 7.65 32.34
N ALA A 33 -1.12 7.24 32.77
CA ALA A 33 -0.36 7.91 33.82
C ALA A 33 0.66 8.85 33.18
N SER A 34 0.65 10.11 33.62
CA SER A 34 1.54 11.19 33.21
C SER A 34 2.94 11.02 33.79
N ALA A 35 3.99 11.16 32.97
CA ALA A 35 5.36 11.35 33.42
C ALA A 35 5.98 12.58 32.73
N THR A 36 6.54 13.45 33.56
CA THR A 36 7.17 14.74 33.28
C THR A 36 8.54 14.59 32.59
N PRO A 37 9.05 15.65 31.93
CA PRO A 37 10.23 15.58 31.07
C PRO A 37 11.54 15.62 31.87
N GLY A 38 12.38 14.61 31.69
CA GLY A 38 13.74 14.54 32.20
C GLY A 38 14.75 14.89 31.11
N THR A 39 15.34 16.08 31.20
CA THR A 39 16.54 16.47 30.46
C THR A 39 17.76 15.74 31.02
N SER A 40 18.62 15.21 30.14
CA SER A 40 20.08 15.39 30.19
C SER A 40 20.71 14.75 28.97
N ALA A 41 21.23 15.61 28.08
CA ALA A 41 22.18 15.24 27.05
C ALA A 41 23.44 14.67 27.72
N VAL A 42 23.90 13.52 27.25
CA VAL A 42 25.25 13.01 27.55
C VAL A 42 26.06 13.14 26.27
N ASP A 43 27.15 13.90 26.38
CA ASP A 43 28.20 14.09 25.38
C ASP A 43 28.70 12.75 24.82
N PRO A 44 29.10 12.68 23.53
CA PRO A 44 29.66 11.47 22.96
C PRO A 44 31.08 11.28 23.49
N ALA A 45 31.26 10.37 24.44
CA ALA A 45 32.58 9.91 24.81
C ALA A 45 33.23 9.27 23.57
N GLY A 46 34.43 9.75 23.24
CA GLY A 46 35.13 9.48 21.99
C GLY A 46 35.20 7.99 21.63
N LEU A 47 34.65 7.67 20.46
CA LEU A 47 34.89 6.41 19.76
C LEU A 47 36.38 6.34 19.41
N VAL A 48 37.09 5.49 20.14
CA VAL A 48 38.46 5.11 19.79
C VAL A 48 38.38 4.26 18.52
N VAL A 49 38.57 4.88 17.36
CA VAL A 49 38.81 4.18 16.09
C VAL A 49 40.20 3.56 16.19
N THR A 50 40.29 2.36 16.74
CA THR A 50 41.51 1.56 16.63
C THR A 50 41.53 0.90 15.25
N ALA A 51 42.59 1.15 14.49
CA ALA A 51 42.92 0.38 13.31
C ALA A 51 43.29 -1.05 13.74
N VAL A 52 42.28 -1.90 13.88
CA VAL A 52 42.41 -3.35 14.09
C VAL A 52 42.79 -4.00 12.75
N PRO A 53 43.60 -5.08 12.74
CA PRO A 53 44.06 -5.79 11.53
C PRO A 53 42.99 -6.01 10.46
N GLY A 54 43.42 -6.09 9.20
CA GLY A 54 42.55 -6.29 8.04
C GLY A 54 41.69 -7.55 8.17
N ASP A 55 40.48 -7.48 7.63
CA ASP A 55 39.57 -8.62 7.61
C ASP A 55 40.22 -9.83 6.91
N PRO A 56 39.91 -11.07 7.34
CA PRO A 56 40.37 -12.27 6.64
C PRO A 56 39.86 -12.28 5.19
N ALA A 57 40.50 -13.07 4.33
CA ALA A 57 40.02 -13.26 2.97
C ALA A 57 38.57 -13.73 2.99
N LEU A 58 37.70 -12.95 2.35
CA LEU A 58 36.27 -13.17 2.38
C LEU A 58 35.87 -14.18 1.28
N PRO A 59 34.86 -15.04 1.52
CA PRO A 59 34.36 -15.94 0.49
C PRO A 59 33.77 -15.14 -0.68
N GLU A 60 34.15 -15.50 -1.91
CA GLU A 60 33.48 -15.03 -3.11
C GLU A 60 32.24 -15.86 -3.38
N TYR A 61 31.16 -15.21 -3.80
CA TYR A 61 29.91 -15.88 -4.13
C TYR A 61 29.74 -15.96 -5.65
N PRO A 62 29.76 -17.16 -6.24
CA PRO A 62 29.69 -17.33 -7.70
C PRO A 62 28.42 -16.71 -8.28
N GLY A 63 28.56 -15.93 -9.36
CA GLY A 63 27.43 -15.30 -10.06
C GLY A 63 27.08 -13.88 -9.58
N LEU A 64 27.82 -13.36 -8.60
CA LEU A 64 27.67 -11.98 -8.12
C LEU A 64 28.87 -11.12 -8.53
N THR A 65 28.63 -9.83 -8.76
CA THR A 65 29.68 -8.89 -9.19
C THR A 65 30.72 -8.69 -8.07
N PRO A 66 32.03 -8.76 -8.38
CA PRO A 66 33.10 -8.49 -7.42
C PRO A 66 33.06 -7.09 -6.84
N ARG A 67 33.68 -6.92 -5.67
CA ARG A 67 33.73 -5.65 -4.93
C ARG A 67 34.64 -4.68 -5.68
N VAL A 68 34.16 -3.48 -5.99
CA VAL A 68 34.94 -2.46 -6.71
C VAL A 68 35.12 -1.22 -5.83
N GLY A 69 36.37 -0.91 -5.49
CA GLY A 69 36.72 0.27 -4.69
C GLY A 69 36.65 0.08 -3.17
N ALA A 70 37.23 1.04 -2.43
CA ALA A 70 37.10 1.10 -0.97
C ALA A 70 35.76 1.76 -0.62
N ALA A 71 34.96 1.11 0.23
CA ALA A 71 33.72 1.68 0.76
C ALA A 71 33.97 3.03 1.45
N ALA A 72 32.95 3.89 1.46
CA ALA A 72 32.95 5.06 2.33
C ALA A 72 33.22 4.62 3.78
N ALA A 73 34.01 5.39 4.52
CA ALA A 73 34.39 5.05 5.90
C ALA A 73 33.18 5.19 6.84
N VAL A 74 32.32 4.17 6.86
CA VAL A 74 31.30 4.01 7.89
C VAL A 74 31.99 3.50 9.16
N GLY A 75 31.69 4.11 10.31
CA GLY A 75 32.25 3.68 11.59
C GLY A 75 31.79 2.25 11.92
N THR A 76 32.75 1.35 12.21
CA THR A 76 32.47 -0.02 12.64
C THR A 76 33.20 -0.33 13.95
N THR A 77 32.66 -1.26 14.73
CA THR A 77 33.26 -1.77 15.97
C THR A 77 33.75 -3.20 15.76
N PRO A 78 34.71 -3.70 16.56
CA PRO A 78 35.09 -5.12 16.53
C PRO A 78 34.02 -6.01 17.17
N THR A 79 33.97 -7.28 16.77
CA THR A 79 33.21 -8.30 17.53
C THR A 79 33.80 -8.52 18.94
N PRO A 80 32.99 -8.88 19.95
CA PRO A 80 31.57 -9.20 19.87
C PRO A 80 30.70 -7.95 19.72
N CYS A 81 29.65 -8.04 18.90
CA CYS A 81 28.64 -6.98 18.81
C CYS A 81 27.81 -6.93 20.09
N GLY A 82 27.21 -5.77 20.33
CA GLY A 82 26.28 -5.53 21.43
C GLY A 82 25.09 -6.49 21.48
N ASP A 83 24.44 -6.50 22.63
CA ASP A 83 23.19 -7.22 22.85
C ASP A 83 22.00 -6.37 22.37
N ASN A 84 21.20 -6.92 21.47
CA ASN A 84 20.03 -6.28 20.87
C ASN A 84 18.72 -6.55 21.64
N GLY A 85 18.80 -7.24 22.79
CA GLY A 85 17.68 -7.50 23.68
C GLY A 85 16.83 -8.69 23.21
N SER A 86 15.51 -8.58 23.25
CA SER A 86 14.62 -9.62 22.73
C SER A 86 14.33 -9.44 21.24
N ASP A 87 14.04 -10.56 20.58
CA ASP A 87 13.45 -10.59 19.23
C ASP A 87 12.27 -9.62 19.13
N LYS A 88 12.18 -8.89 18.02
CA LYS A 88 11.07 -7.95 17.77
C LYS A 88 9.93 -8.64 17.05
N ASP A 89 8.70 -8.28 17.41
CA ASP A 89 7.57 -8.40 16.49
C ASP A 89 7.78 -7.35 15.39
N MET A 90 7.82 -7.79 14.13
CA MET A 90 8.37 -6.98 13.04
C MET A 90 7.36 -6.82 11.92
N GLN A 91 6.89 -5.61 11.67
CA GLN A 91 6.13 -5.29 10.45
C GLN A 91 7.01 -5.51 9.19
N ARG A 92 6.44 -5.99 8.08
CA ARG A 92 7.20 -6.24 6.83
C ARG A 92 7.88 -4.96 6.33
N SER A 93 7.15 -3.85 6.31
CA SER A 93 7.65 -2.53 5.95
C SER A 93 8.82 -2.12 6.84
N ASP A 94 8.75 -2.38 8.14
CA ASP A 94 9.83 -2.11 9.08
C ASP A 94 11.06 -2.98 8.81
N ALA A 95 10.91 -4.25 8.44
CA ALA A 95 12.03 -5.11 8.06
C ALA A 95 12.77 -4.58 6.83
N VAL A 96 12.02 -4.17 5.80
CA VAL A 96 12.58 -3.57 4.57
C VAL A 96 13.21 -2.21 4.87
N LYS A 97 12.58 -1.37 5.71
CA LYS A 97 13.11 -0.08 6.15
C LYS A 97 14.42 -0.22 6.91
N ARG A 98 14.51 -1.19 7.82
CA ARG A 98 15.74 -1.54 8.54
C ARG A 98 16.84 -1.95 7.57
N ALA A 99 16.56 -2.84 6.62
CA ALA A 99 17.50 -3.20 5.57
C ALA A 99 17.98 -2.00 4.74
N ARG A 100 17.08 -1.11 4.33
CA ARG A 100 17.41 0.11 3.56
C ARG A 100 18.27 1.10 4.35
N SER A 101 18.24 1.07 5.69
CA SER A 101 19.10 1.94 6.50
C SER A 101 20.59 1.69 6.26
N TRP A 102 20.99 0.45 5.97
CA TRP A 102 22.39 0.12 5.64
C TRP A 102 22.78 0.56 4.22
N LEU A 103 21.82 0.70 3.30
CA LEU A 103 22.05 1.33 1.99
C LEU A 103 22.18 2.85 2.09
N SER A 104 21.42 3.49 2.98
CA SER A 104 21.35 4.96 3.07
C SER A 104 22.67 5.64 3.46
N VAL A 105 23.61 4.88 4.03
CA VAL A 105 24.96 5.35 4.40
C VAL A 105 26.02 5.08 3.33
N GLY A 106 25.59 4.77 2.10
CA GLY A 106 26.47 4.40 0.99
C GLY A 106 26.84 2.92 0.95
N GLY A 107 26.15 2.08 1.73
CA GLY A 107 26.39 0.65 1.87
C GLY A 107 27.35 0.34 3.04
N VAL A 108 26.84 -0.35 4.07
CA VAL A 108 27.67 -0.81 5.20
C VAL A 108 28.69 -1.84 4.69
N PRO A 109 30.00 -1.68 5.02
CA PRO A 109 31.05 -2.58 4.55
C PRO A 109 30.90 -4.01 5.04
N TYR A 110 31.13 -4.99 4.16
CA TYR A 110 31.09 -6.40 4.55
C TYR A 110 32.28 -6.76 5.46
N SER A 111 32.02 -7.39 6.60
CA SER A 111 33.03 -8.02 7.45
C SER A 111 32.41 -9.09 8.36
N GLN A 112 33.13 -10.20 8.53
CA GLN A 112 32.81 -11.25 9.51
C GLN A 112 33.42 -10.98 10.90
N SER A 113 34.15 -9.88 11.06
CA SER A 113 34.86 -9.51 12.30
C SER A 113 34.51 -8.11 12.80
N ARG A 114 33.57 -7.43 12.15
CA ARG A 114 33.13 -6.08 12.51
C ARG A 114 31.62 -6.02 12.70
N CYS A 115 31.20 -5.05 13.47
CA CYS A 115 29.80 -4.73 13.73
C CYS A 115 29.52 -3.29 13.32
N TYR A 116 28.26 -3.02 13.01
CA TYR A 116 27.76 -1.70 12.72
C TYR A 116 26.57 -1.39 13.62
N GLU A 117 26.74 -0.35 14.42
CA GLU A 117 25.73 0.17 15.33
C GLU A 117 24.97 1.32 14.65
N ASN A 118 23.64 1.21 14.65
CA ASN A 118 22.75 2.30 14.27
C ASN A 118 21.52 2.32 15.19
N GLN A 119 20.49 3.10 14.85
CA GLN A 119 19.26 3.20 15.64
C GLN A 119 18.49 1.88 15.84
N TYR A 120 18.88 0.83 15.12
CA TYR A 120 18.21 -0.48 15.13
C TYR A 120 18.96 -1.56 15.91
N GLY A 121 20.15 -1.23 16.42
CA GLY A 121 21.01 -2.09 17.22
C GLY A 121 22.43 -2.20 16.65
N ASP A 122 23.20 -3.13 17.21
CA ASP A 122 24.58 -3.41 16.82
C ASP A 122 24.68 -4.85 16.30
N TYR A 123 24.96 -5.00 15.00
CA TYR A 123 24.96 -6.29 14.30
C TYR A 123 26.22 -6.49 13.48
N ARG A 124 26.64 -7.75 13.34
CA ARG A 124 27.79 -8.11 12.51
C ARG A 124 27.51 -7.74 11.05
N THR A 125 28.51 -7.21 10.35
CA THR A 125 28.33 -6.71 8.98
C THR A 125 28.54 -7.79 7.92
N ASP A 126 27.88 -8.94 8.07
CA ASP A 126 27.86 -10.01 7.06
C ASP A 126 26.44 -10.35 6.59
N CYS A 127 26.28 -11.30 5.67
CA CYS A 127 24.98 -11.67 5.11
C CYS A 127 23.93 -11.99 6.20
N SER A 128 24.31 -12.81 7.18
CA SER A 128 23.44 -13.22 8.28
C SER A 128 23.18 -12.13 9.31
N GLY A 129 24.18 -11.32 9.65
CA GLY A 129 24.04 -10.20 10.56
C GLY A 129 23.21 -9.07 9.95
N PHE A 130 23.30 -8.86 8.64
CA PHE A 130 22.42 -7.97 7.89
C PHE A 130 20.96 -8.43 7.94
N VAL A 131 20.67 -9.72 7.68
CA VAL A 131 19.29 -10.22 7.76
C VAL A 131 18.78 -10.24 9.21
N ALA A 132 19.64 -10.58 10.18
CA ALA A 132 19.31 -10.47 11.60
C ALA A 132 18.96 -9.03 12.01
N MET A 133 19.72 -8.04 11.51
CA MET A 133 19.44 -6.62 11.68
C MET A 133 18.10 -6.25 11.04
N ALA A 134 17.84 -6.69 9.81
CA ALA A 134 16.59 -6.41 9.12
C ALA A 134 15.38 -6.98 9.88
N TRP A 135 15.44 -8.23 10.34
CA TRP A 135 14.38 -8.87 11.13
C TRP A 135 14.30 -8.38 12.59
N GLY A 136 15.33 -7.68 13.08
CA GLY A 136 15.38 -7.23 14.47
C GLY A 136 15.51 -8.39 15.45
N LEU A 137 16.37 -9.35 15.12
CA LEU A 137 16.67 -10.47 16.02
C LEU A 137 17.42 -9.96 17.26
N GLY A 138 16.99 -10.44 18.42
CA GLY A 138 17.57 -10.11 19.72
C GLY A 138 18.84 -10.91 20.04
N GLY A 139 19.37 -10.70 21.24
CA GLY A 139 20.63 -11.29 21.70
C GLY A 139 21.84 -10.62 21.08
N SER A 140 23.01 -11.26 21.21
CA SER A 140 24.25 -10.72 20.65
C SER A 140 24.15 -10.60 19.13
N GLY A 141 24.46 -9.43 18.59
CA GLY A 141 24.51 -9.18 17.14
C GLY A 141 25.55 -10.01 16.38
N SER A 142 26.39 -10.77 17.08
CA SER A 142 27.32 -11.76 16.50
C SER A 142 26.78 -13.21 16.53
N ALA A 143 25.59 -13.47 17.06
CA ALA A 143 25.11 -14.83 17.30
C ALA A 143 24.54 -15.54 16.06
N PHE A 144 24.14 -14.79 15.03
CA PHE A 144 23.43 -15.32 13.87
C PHE A 144 24.38 -15.64 12.72
N TRP A 145 24.14 -16.76 12.05
CA TRP A 145 24.85 -17.24 10.87
C TRP A 145 23.89 -18.07 10.01
N THR A 146 24.26 -18.37 8.77
CA THR A 146 23.33 -18.98 7.79
C THR A 146 22.72 -20.32 8.24
N GLY A 147 23.39 -21.09 9.10
CA GLY A 147 22.88 -22.38 9.59
C GLY A 147 22.17 -22.33 10.94
N ASN A 148 21.86 -21.15 11.49
CA ASN A 148 20.98 -21.04 12.66
C ASN A 148 19.83 -20.04 12.50
N LEU A 149 19.67 -19.41 11.34
CA LEU A 149 18.55 -18.51 11.05
C LEU A 149 17.20 -19.25 11.00
N ASP A 150 17.21 -20.55 10.72
CA ASP A 150 16.05 -21.44 10.81
C ASP A 150 15.52 -21.61 12.25
N SER A 151 16.30 -21.25 13.27
CA SER A 151 15.81 -21.20 14.65
C SER A 151 14.89 -20.01 14.96
N ARG A 152 14.73 -19.09 14.00
CA ARG A 152 13.87 -17.90 14.06
C ARG A 152 13.01 -17.73 12.81
N SER A 153 13.04 -18.70 11.90
CA SER A 153 12.31 -18.62 10.65
C SER A 153 11.82 -19.99 10.22
N HIS A 154 10.79 -19.99 9.39
CA HIS A 154 10.26 -21.20 8.76
C HIS A 154 10.35 -21.10 7.25
N THR A 155 10.40 -22.25 6.59
CA THR A 155 10.36 -22.32 5.12
C THR A 155 8.97 -21.95 4.61
N ILE A 156 8.92 -21.20 3.51
CA ILE A 156 7.68 -20.85 2.81
C ILE A 156 7.74 -21.33 1.35
N ALA A 157 6.59 -21.41 0.68
CA ALA A 157 6.59 -21.64 -0.76
C ALA A 157 7.14 -20.40 -1.48
N ARG A 158 7.83 -20.59 -2.60
CA ARG A 158 8.36 -19.46 -3.40
C ARG A 158 7.27 -18.51 -3.89
N ALA A 159 6.09 -19.05 -4.17
CA ALA A 159 4.92 -18.25 -4.56
C ALA A 159 4.43 -17.32 -3.44
N ASP A 160 4.75 -17.63 -2.19
CA ASP A 160 4.34 -16.86 -1.01
C ASP A 160 5.39 -15.81 -0.60
N LEU A 161 6.51 -15.73 -1.32
CA LEU A 161 7.61 -14.81 -1.02
C LEU A 161 7.12 -13.35 -1.10
N ALA A 162 7.25 -12.64 0.01
CA ALA A 162 6.83 -11.26 0.19
C ALA A 162 7.98 -10.40 0.73
N PRO A 163 7.96 -9.07 0.49
CA PRO A 163 9.03 -8.18 0.95
C PRO A 163 9.25 -8.32 2.47
N GLY A 164 10.52 -8.42 2.89
CA GLY A 164 10.89 -8.72 4.28
C GLY A 164 11.11 -10.21 4.58
N ASP A 165 10.73 -11.12 3.68
CA ASP A 165 11.19 -12.52 3.72
C ASP A 165 12.67 -12.62 3.26
N ALA A 166 13.30 -13.77 3.44
CA ALA A 166 14.68 -14.01 3.00
C ALA A 166 14.80 -15.22 2.07
N LEU A 167 15.84 -15.17 1.24
CA LEU A 167 16.31 -16.30 0.44
C LEU A 167 17.56 -16.86 1.12
N LEU A 168 17.44 -18.03 1.74
CA LEU A 168 18.49 -18.65 2.55
C LEU A 168 19.09 -19.86 1.84
N ARG A 169 20.42 -19.91 1.74
CA ARG A 169 21.18 -21.07 1.29
C ARG A 169 22.21 -21.42 2.35
N HIS A 170 22.08 -22.62 2.89
CA HIS A 170 23.05 -23.20 3.80
C HIS A 170 23.39 -24.62 3.33
N THR A 171 24.68 -24.88 3.15
CA THR A 171 25.28 -26.09 2.62
C THR A 171 26.52 -26.44 3.45
N GLY A 172 27.13 -27.60 3.16
CA GLY A 172 28.41 -27.99 3.75
C GLY A 172 29.62 -27.19 3.26
N ASP A 173 29.47 -26.36 2.23
CA ASP A 173 30.52 -25.49 1.69
C ASP A 173 30.29 -24.03 2.15
N PRO A 174 31.17 -23.46 2.99
CA PRO A 174 31.06 -22.08 3.44
C PRO A 174 31.05 -21.03 2.31
N SER A 175 31.63 -21.33 1.14
CA SER A 175 31.63 -20.42 0.00
C SER A 175 30.27 -20.32 -0.72
N GLU A 176 29.37 -21.26 -0.45
CA GLU A 176 28.01 -21.27 -1.01
C GLU A 176 26.96 -20.73 -0.03
N ASN A 177 27.34 -20.53 1.23
CA ASN A 177 26.44 -20.20 2.33
C ASN A 177 26.09 -18.72 2.34
N HIS A 178 24.85 -18.39 2.01
CA HIS A 178 24.44 -17.00 1.87
C HIS A 178 22.98 -16.78 2.23
N VAL A 179 22.64 -15.56 2.59
CA VAL A 179 21.27 -15.13 2.80
C VAL A 179 21.09 -13.70 2.31
N ALA A 180 19.95 -13.42 1.68
CA ALA A 180 19.57 -12.09 1.22
C ALA A 180 18.11 -11.80 1.57
N LEU A 181 17.80 -10.54 1.87
CA LEU A 181 16.44 -10.09 2.15
C LEU A 181 15.73 -9.80 0.81
N PHE A 182 14.58 -10.42 0.59
CA PHE A 182 13.74 -10.18 -0.58
C PHE A 182 12.99 -8.85 -0.45
N VAL A 183 12.97 -8.07 -1.54
CA VAL A 183 12.31 -6.75 -1.61
C VAL A 183 11.14 -6.72 -2.58
N LYS A 184 11.25 -7.35 -3.74
CA LYS A 184 10.19 -7.44 -4.76
C LYS A 184 10.59 -8.38 -5.89
N TRP A 185 9.66 -8.74 -6.75
CA TRP A 185 9.97 -9.34 -8.05
C TRP A 185 10.30 -8.26 -9.07
N SER A 186 11.29 -8.49 -9.93
CA SER A 186 11.58 -7.60 -11.07
C SER A 186 10.75 -7.93 -12.31
N ASP A 187 10.07 -9.08 -12.32
CA ASP A 187 9.25 -9.57 -13.41
C ASP A 187 7.89 -10.06 -12.90
N SER A 188 6.88 -10.02 -13.77
CA SER A 188 5.52 -10.49 -13.46
C SER A 188 5.38 -12.01 -13.38
N ALA A 189 6.40 -12.77 -13.82
CA ALA A 189 6.43 -14.21 -13.72
C ALA A 189 6.93 -14.70 -12.34
N HIS A 190 7.34 -13.78 -11.46
CA HIS A 190 7.91 -14.04 -10.15
C HIS A 190 9.14 -14.97 -10.22
N THR A 191 10.07 -14.69 -11.13
CA THR A 191 11.27 -15.52 -11.32
C THR A 191 12.59 -14.85 -10.94
N ALA A 192 12.73 -13.53 -11.14
CA ALA A 192 13.92 -12.76 -10.81
C ALA A 192 13.64 -11.85 -9.59
N PRO A 193 14.16 -12.20 -8.39
CA PRO A 193 13.96 -11.39 -7.21
C PRO A 193 14.92 -10.20 -7.18
N VAL A 194 14.42 -9.06 -6.72
CA VAL A 194 15.22 -7.94 -6.22
C VAL A 194 15.46 -8.17 -4.73
N VAL A 195 16.72 -8.16 -4.32
CA VAL A 195 17.15 -8.42 -2.94
C VAL A 195 18.08 -7.32 -2.44
N ILE A 196 18.15 -7.16 -1.12
CA ILE A 196 19.23 -6.45 -0.45
C ILE A 196 20.11 -7.49 0.23
N GLU A 197 21.42 -7.38 0.04
CA GLU A 197 22.38 -8.37 0.51
C GLU A 197 23.73 -7.76 0.87
N GLN A 198 24.53 -8.57 1.56
CA GLN A 198 25.92 -8.33 1.90
C GLN A 198 26.72 -9.58 1.56
N THR A 199 27.83 -9.46 0.84
CA THR A 199 28.66 -10.61 0.45
C THR A 199 30.15 -10.29 0.58
N GLY A 200 31.02 -11.30 0.61
CA GLY A 200 32.47 -11.04 0.50
C GLY A 200 32.86 -10.31 -0.81
N SER A 201 31.99 -10.43 -1.81
CA SER A 201 32.10 -9.75 -3.11
C SER A 201 31.41 -8.38 -3.15
N SER A 202 30.70 -7.92 -2.12
CA SER A 202 29.97 -6.64 -2.15
C SER A 202 29.56 -6.19 -0.76
N ASP A 203 29.73 -4.88 -0.49
CA ASP A 203 29.11 -4.22 0.67
C ASP A 203 27.57 -4.26 0.56
N THR A 204 26.85 -3.63 1.49
CA THR A 204 25.38 -3.64 1.42
C THR A 204 24.90 -3.06 0.10
N ILE A 205 24.15 -3.85 -0.67
CA ILE A 205 23.70 -3.49 -2.02
C ILE A 205 22.31 -4.04 -2.31
N GLU A 206 21.52 -3.31 -3.10
CA GLU A 206 20.29 -3.81 -3.71
C GLU A 206 20.58 -4.26 -5.15
N ARG A 207 20.17 -5.47 -5.52
CA ARG A 207 20.33 -5.97 -6.91
C ARG A 207 19.26 -6.99 -7.28
N THR A 208 19.13 -7.20 -8.59
CA THR A 208 18.29 -8.26 -9.15
C THR A 208 19.12 -9.52 -9.36
N TRP A 209 18.65 -10.65 -8.84
CA TRP A 209 19.24 -11.95 -9.12
C TRP A 209 18.64 -12.60 -10.37
N SER A 210 19.43 -13.40 -11.08
CA SER A 210 18.89 -14.25 -12.13
C SER A 210 18.00 -15.35 -11.53
N SER A 211 17.02 -15.83 -12.30
CA SER A 211 16.14 -16.91 -11.87
C SER A 211 16.91 -18.19 -11.52
N SER A 212 17.96 -18.53 -12.28
CA SER A 212 18.81 -19.68 -12.01
C SER A 212 19.55 -19.56 -10.68
N TYR A 213 20.03 -18.36 -10.33
CA TYR A 213 20.73 -18.13 -9.07
C TYR A 213 19.75 -18.17 -7.90
N ALA A 214 18.62 -17.46 -8.00
CA ALA A 214 17.56 -17.45 -7.00
C ALA A 214 16.96 -18.85 -6.74
N GLY A 215 16.98 -19.73 -7.75
CA GLY A 215 16.54 -21.12 -7.65
C GLY A 215 17.37 -21.99 -6.70
N LEU A 216 18.59 -21.57 -6.34
CA LEU A 216 19.48 -22.28 -5.41
C LEU A 216 19.15 -22.01 -3.94
N TYR A 217 18.26 -21.05 -3.65
CA TYR A 217 17.94 -20.58 -2.31
C TYR A 217 16.57 -21.07 -1.86
N THR A 218 16.45 -21.36 -0.57
CA THR A 218 15.19 -21.70 0.09
C THR A 218 14.52 -20.43 0.60
N PRO A 219 13.28 -20.11 0.18
CA PRO A 219 12.47 -19.05 0.78
C PRO A 219 12.20 -19.32 2.25
N VAL A 220 12.53 -18.37 3.12
CA VAL A 220 12.26 -18.43 4.56
C VAL A 220 11.61 -17.14 5.04
N ARG A 221 10.76 -17.28 6.06
CA ARG A 221 10.03 -16.18 6.69
C ARG A 221 10.35 -16.12 8.17
N TYR A 222 10.69 -14.94 8.67
CA TYR A 222 10.88 -14.71 10.09
C TYR A 222 9.59 -15.01 10.88
N ASP A 223 9.71 -15.74 11.99
CA ASP A 223 8.57 -16.26 12.74
C ASP A 223 7.71 -15.18 13.38
N ASN A 224 8.31 -14.04 13.77
CA ASN A 224 7.58 -12.90 14.34
C ASN A 224 7.35 -11.78 13.32
N ILE A 225 7.33 -12.10 12.03
CA ILE A 225 6.95 -11.11 11.02
C ILE A 225 5.43 -10.89 11.05
N LEU A 226 5.05 -9.63 11.19
CA LEU A 226 3.69 -9.14 11.10
C LEU A 226 3.48 -8.56 9.69
N GLU A 227 2.36 -8.93 9.06
CA GLU A 227 1.90 -8.24 7.87
C GLU A 227 1.64 -6.75 8.22
N ASP A 228 1.91 -5.84 7.28
CA ASP A 228 1.45 -4.45 7.34
C ASP A 228 -0.07 -4.37 7.06
N VAL A 229 -0.84 -5.20 7.77
CA VAL A 229 -2.29 -5.23 7.70
C VAL A 229 -2.84 -4.30 8.76
N SER A 230 -3.37 -3.20 8.30
CA SER A 230 -4.52 -2.62 8.95
C SER A 230 -5.75 -3.17 8.21
N PRO A 231 -6.37 -4.26 8.70
CA PRO A 231 -7.52 -4.85 8.02
C PRO A 231 -8.70 -3.87 7.94
N GLU A 232 -8.72 -2.85 8.81
CA GLU A 232 -9.68 -1.74 8.78
C GLU A 232 -9.44 -0.73 7.65
N ASP A 233 -8.28 -0.73 6.98
CA ASP A 233 -7.98 0.23 5.93
C ASP A 233 -8.96 0.05 4.75
N VAL A 234 -9.66 1.12 4.40
CA VAL A 234 -10.62 1.12 3.29
C VAL A 234 -9.89 1.63 2.04
N PRO A 235 -9.88 0.87 0.92
CA PRO A 235 -9.23 1.32 -0.31
C PRO A 235 -9.97 2.50 -0.92
N ILE A 236 -9.21 3.38 -1.55
CA ILE A 236 -9.68 4.56 -2.28
C ILE A 236 -8.73 4.78 -3.46
N SER A 237 -9.12 5.45 -4.53
CA SER A 237 -8.29 5.60 -5.75
C SER A 237 -8.57 6.82 -6.61
N GLY A 238 -7.66 7.78 -6.71
CA GLY A 238 -7.89 8.99 -7.48
C GLY A 238 -6.63 9.57 -8.10
N ASP A 239 -6.81 10.68 -8.82
CA ASP A 239 -5.80 11.58 -9.37
C ASP A 239 -5.17 12.50 -8.34
N TRP A 240 -4.35 11.96 -7.45
CA TRP A 240 -3.79 12.83 -6.42
C TRP A 240 -2.84 13.90 -7.02
N ASN A 241 -2.26 13.66 -8.21
CA ASN A 241 -1.20 14.49 -8.80
C ASN A 241 -1.60 15.28 -10.07
N GLY A 242 -2.71 14.96 -10.73
CA GLY A 242 -3.19 15.62 -11.94
C GLY A 242 -2.68 15.01 -13.25
N ASP A 243 -2.21 13.76 -13.26
CA ASP A 243 -1.46 13.19 -14.40
C ASP A 243 -2.31 12.40 -15.41
N GLY A 244 -3.61 12.26 -15.15
CA GLY A 244 -4.51 11.46 -15.99
C GLY A 244 -4.59 9.97 -15.62
N ILE A 245 -3.90 9.47 -14.59
CA ILE A 245 -3.98 8.09 -14.08
C ILE A 245 -4.41 8.04 -12.61
N ASP A 246 -5.33 7.14 -12.25
CA ASP A 246 -5.73 6.89 -10.85
C ASP A 246 -4.71 6.04 -10.12
N THR A 247 -4.53 6.33 -8.84
CA THR A 247 -3.60 5.61 -7.98
C THR A 247 -4.21 5.30 -6.62
N ILE A 248 -3.86 4.15 -6.06
CA ILE A 248 -4.54 3.61 -4.88
C ILE A 248 -4.09 4.29 -3.59
N GLY A 249 -5.02 4.87 -2.83
CA GLY A 249 -4.87 5.21 -1.43
C GLY A 249 -5.55 4.21 -0.49
N VAL A 250 -5.38 4.42 0.82
CA VAL A 250 -6.27 3.87 1.85
C VAL A 250 -6.65 4.94 2.86
N PHE A 251 -7.83 4.78 3.45
CA PHE A 251 -8.25 5.51 4.63
C PHE A 251 -8.26 4.57 5.83
N ARG A 252 -7.67 5.01 6.93
CA ARG A 252 -7.67 4.30 8.21
C ARG A 252 -8.73 4.88 9.15
N PRO A 253 -9.85 4.18 9.39
CA PRO A 253 -10.95 4.73 10.18
C PRO A 253 -10.59 5.00 11.65
N SER A 254 -9.75 4.15 12.28
CA SER A 254 -9.41 4.29 13.71
C SER A 254 -8.79 5.64 14.08
N ASN A 255 -8.16 6.32 13.13
CA ASN A 255 -7.46 7.58 13.36
C ASN A 255 -7.76 8.66 12.30
N SER A 256 -8.73 8.42 11.42
CA SER A 256 -9.14 9.29 10.31
C SER A 256 -7.99 9.74 9.42
N THR A 257 -7.05 8.83 9.12
CA THR A 257 -5.85 9.15 8.31
C THR A 257 -5.98 8.61 6.91
N PHE A 258 -5.77 9.47 5.92
CA PHE A 258 -5.59 9.09 4.53
C PHE A 258 -4.10 8.86 4.27
N TYR A 259 -3.83 7.77 3.56
CA TYR A 259 -2.54 7.43 3.01
C TYR A 259 -2.73 7.34 1.50
N LEU A 260 -2.17 8.27 0.74
CA LEU A 260 -2.29 8.35 -0.72
C LEU A 260 -0.90 8.18 -1.33
N ARG A 261 -0.83 7.67 -2.55
CA ARG A 261 0.42 7.47 -3.31
C ARG A 261 0.22 7.99 -4.71
N ASP A 262 1.22 8.62 -5.31
CA ASP A 262 1.12 9.12 -6.69
C ASP A 262 1.50 8.05 -7.75
N THR A 263 1.76 6.80 -7.34
CA THR A 263 2.01 5.67 -8.26
C THR A 263 1.46 4.37 -7.68
N ASN A 264 1.05 3.41 -8.50
CA ASN A 264 0.60 2.08 -8.03
C ASN A 264 1.79 1.16 -7.62
N SER A 265 2.74 1.71 -6.87
CA SER A 265 3.91 1.02 -6.30
C SER A 265 4.48 1.81 -5.10
N GLY A 266 5.18 1.12 -4.19
CA GLY A 266 5.89 1.73 -3.06
C GLY A 266 5.00 2.34 -1.95
N ASP A 267 5.65 3.13 -1.10
CA ASP A 267 5.05 3.79 0.06
C ASP A 267 4.07 4.92 -0.30
N ALA A 268 3.21 5.27 0.67
CA ALA A 268 2.36 6.46 0.57
C ALA A 268 3.21 7.74 0.45
N THR A 269 2.93 8.56 -0.55
CA THR A 269 3.59 9.86 -0.78
C THR A 269 2.91 11.00 -0.04
N ARG A 270 1.64 10.80 0.39
CA ARG A 270 0.85 11.79 1.12
C ARG A 270 0.14 11.13 2.29
N ILE A 271 0.34 11.66 3.49
CA ILE A 271 -0.27 11.14 4.71
C ILE A 271 -0.83 12.31 5.50
N PHE A 272 -2.14 12.34 5.69
CA PHE A 272 -2.81 13.42 6.41
C PHE A 272 -4.10 12.95 7.06
N LYS A 273 -4.54 13.67 8.08
CA LYS A 273 -5.82 13.42 8.74
C LYS A 273 -6.91 14.27 8.10
N PHE A 274 -8.06 13.66 7.89
CA PHE A 274 -9.28 14.32 7.47
C PHE A 274 -10.50 13.52 7.94
N GLY A 275 -11.50 14.19 8.51
CA GLY A 275 -12.63 13.57 9.22
C GLY A 275 -12.58 13.81 10.73
N HIS A 276 -13.64 13.44 11.46
CA HIS A 276 -13.84 13.85 12.86
C HIS A 276 -13.69 12.71 13.89
N GLY A 277 -12.90 11.68 13.60
CA GLY A 277 -12.56 10.60 14.56
C GLY A 277 -13.17 9.24 14.21
N PRO A 278 -13.21 8.27 15.16
CA PRO A 278 -13.65 6.90 14.92
C PRO A 278 -15.19 6.75 14.75
N SER A 279 -15.90 7.84 14.47
CA SER A 279 -17.23 7.75 13.86
C SER A 279 -17.08 6.95 12.58
N GLY A 280 -17.96 5.98 12.30
CA GLY A 280 -17.94 5.12 11.10
C GLY A 280 -18.14 5.88 9.79
N ASP A 281 -17.33 6.90 9.59
CA ASP A 281 -17.17 7.76 8.44
C ASP A 281 -16.56 6.90 7.32
N ILE A 282 -17.12 7.04 6.12
CA ILE A 282 -16.75 6.26 4.96
C ILE A 282 -15.98 7.17 4.00
N PRO A 283 -14.77 6.81 3.54
CA PRO A 283 -13.94 7.68 2.72
C PRO A 283 -14.46 7.78 1.29
N ILE A 284 -14.46 8.97 0.71
CA ILE A 284 -14.79 9.23 -0.69
C ILE A 284 -13.68 10.07 -1.32
N ALA A 285 -13.51 10.01 -2.63
CA ALA A 285 -12.72 11.01 -3.36
C ALA A 285 -13.38 11.34 -4.70
N GLY A 286 -12.92 12.43 -5.28
CA GLY A 286 -13.36 13.00 -6.54
C GLY A 286 -12.83 14.42 -6.73
N ASP A 287 -12.99 14.96 -7.93
CA ASP A 287 -12.67 16.33 -8.30
C ASP A 287 -13.82 17.27 -7.92
N TRP A 288 -13.82 17.71 -6.65
CA TRP A 288 -14.90 18.53 -6.09
C TRP A 288 -14.92 19.98 -6.60
N ASN A 289 -13.78 20.48 -7.10
CA ASN A 289 -13.58 21.88 -7.49
C ASN A 289 -13.23 22.05 -8.98
N ASN A 290 -13.21 20.96 -9.75
CA ASN A 290 -12.88 20.91 -11.18
C ASN A 290 -11.50 21.50 -11.48
N ASP A 291 -10.50 21.16 -10.66
CA ASP A 291 -9.10 21.53 -10.87
C ASP A 291 -8.30 20.46 -11.63
N GLY A 292 -8.94 19.35 -11.97
CA GLY A 292 -8.37 18.21 -12.66
C GLY A 292 -7.63 17.24 -11.75
N LYS A 293 -7.79 17.36 -10.42
CA LYS A 293 -7.24 16.44 -9.42
C LYS A 293 -8.32 15.95 -8.50
N ASP A 294 -8.20 14.69 -8.11
CA ASP A 294 -9.06 14.16 -7.07
C ASP A 294 -8.57 14.61 -5.70
N SER A 295 -9.54 14.97 -4.86
CA SER A 295 -9.33 15.23 -3.44
C SER A 295 -10.22 14.32 -2.60
N VAL A 296 -9.98 14.28 -1.30
CA VAL A 296 -10.66 13.33 -0.40
C VAL A 296 -11.86 13.96 0.30
N GLY A 297 -12.73 13.10 0.81
CA GLY A 297 -13.86 13.44 1.64
C GLY A 297 -14.23 12.28 2.56
N VAL A 298 -15.17 12.51 3.46
CA VAL A 298 -15.80 11.46 4.26
C VAL A 298 -17.31 11.66 4.32
N PHE A 299 -18.05 10.56 4.24
CA PHE A 299 -19.50 10.51 4.46
C PHE A 299 -19.78 9.90 5.83
N ARG A 300 -20.61 10.57 6.63
CA ARG A 300 -21.09 10.08 7.91
C ARG A 300 -22.49 9.47 7.76
N PRO A 301 -22.64 8.14 7.82
CA PRO A 301 -23.93 7.49 7.59
C PRO A 301 -24.99 7.81 8.65
N THR A 302 -24.57 8.09 9.88
CA THR A 302 -25.51 8.38 11.00
C THR A 302 -26.30 9.67 10.81
N THR A 303 -25.76 10.62 10.04
CA THR A 303 -26.38 11.93 9.79
C THR A 303 -26.56 12.23 8.31
N SER A 304 -26.14 11.32 7.42
CA SER A 304 -26.05 11.54 5.97
C SER A 304 -25.24 12.80 5.61
N THR A 305 -24.21 13.10 6.41
CA THR A 305 -23.40 14.31 6.26
C THR A 305 -22.15 14.01 5.45
N TRP A 306 -21.89 14.85 4.45
CA TRP A 306 -20.70 14.83 3.63
C TRP A 306 -19.74 15.91 4.11
N TYR A 307 -18.47 15.55 4.25
CA TYR A 307 -17.36 16.45 4.52
C TYR A 307 -16.37 16.28 3.39
N LEU A 308 -16.19 17.28 2.53
CA LEU A 308 -15.27 17.22 1.39
C LEU A 308 -14.17 18.27 1.56
N THR A 309 -12.97 17.97 1.09
CA THR A 309 -11.86 18.92 1.01
C THR A 309 -11.26 18.94 -0.39
N ASN A 310 -10.78 20.10 -0.82
CA ASN A 310 -10.02 20.32 -2.05
C ASN A 310 -8.49 20.14 -1.83
N GLY A 311 -8.07 19.65 -0.66
CA GLY A 311 -6.68 19.47 -0.29
C GLY A 311 -6.26 18.01 -0.16
N THR A 312 -5.07 17.67 -0.66
CA THR A 312 -4.47 16.32 -0.53
C THR A 312 -3.06 16.31 0.07
N THR A 313 -2.51 17.48 0.42
CA THR A 313 -1.08 17.61 0.82
C THR A 313 -0.86 18.14 2.23
N THR A 314 -1.87 18.71 2.88
CA THR A 314 -1.74 19.30 4.21
C THR A 314 -2.95 18.95 5.05
N ALA A 315 -2.69 18.39 6.24
CA ALA A 315 -3.66 18.08 7.29
C ALA A 315 -4.28 19.34 7.91
N THR A 316 -4.73 20.29 7.10
CA THR A 316 -5.71 21.25 7.56
C THR A 316 -7.02 20.45 7.53
N ASN A 317 -7.58 20.14 8.70
CA ASN A 317 -8.95 19.60 8.82
C ASN A 317 -9.99 20.64 8.33
N THR A 318 -9.70 21.34 7.24
CA THR A 318 -10.52 22.36 6.61
C THR A 318 -11.47 21.63 5.69
N THR A 319 -12.69 21.45 6.17
CA THR A 319 -13.80 21.04 5.33
C THR A 319 -14.16 22.22 4.42
N ASP A 320 -13.98 22.04 3.12
CA ASP A 320 -14.36 23.03 2.11
C ASP A 320 -15.86 22.96 1.81
N HIS A 321 -16.43 21.75 1.86
CA HIS A 321 -17.85 21.50 1.66
C HIS A 321 -18.42 20.60 2.75
N GLU A 322 -19.40 21.11 3.49
CA GLU A 322 -20.18 20.37 4.48
C GLU A 322 -21.67 20.47 4.16
N PHE A 323 -22.32 19.34 3.91
CA PHE A 323 -23.73 19.30 3.58
C PHE A 323 -24.38 17.95 3.87
N ILE A 324 -25.71 17.90 3.85
CA ILE A 324 -26.48 16.67 3.99
C ILE A 324 -27.03 16.28 2.62
N PHE A 325 -26.84 15.03 2.24
CA PHE A 325 -27.45 14.43 1.06
C PHE A 325 -27.72 12.95 1.29
N GLY A 326 -28.95 12.51 1.00
CA GLY A 326 -29.48 11.17 1.32
C GLY A 326 -30.80 11.24 2.10
N HIS A 327 -31.67 10.23 1.93
CA HIS A 327 -33.07 10.27 2.41
C HIS A 327 -33.47 9.16 3.41
N GLY A 328 -32.55 8.38 3.99
CA GLY A 328 -32.94 7.18 4.75
C GLY A 328 -31.94 6.67 5.78
N PRO A 329 -32.36 5.71 6.63
CA PRO A 329 -31.73 5.31 7.89
C PRO A 329 -30.29 4.77 7.75
N SER A 330 -29.62 4.53 8.88
CA SER A 330 -28.28 3.92 8.94
C SER A 330 -28.14 2.75 7.96
N GLY A 331 -27.36 2.91 6.89
CA GLY A 331 -27.11 1.86 5.89
C GLY A 331 -27.00 2.31 4.44
N ASP A 332 -27.37 3.55 4.10
CA ASP A 332 -27.05 4.13 2.79
C ASP A 332 -25.51 4.20 2.63
N GLN A 333 -25.01 3.80 1.47
CA GLN A 333 -23.58 3.76 1.13
C GLN A 333 -23.26 4.89 0.15
N PRO A 334 -22.15 5.62 0.32
CA PRO A 334 -21.85 6.78 -0.50
C PRO A 334 -21.27 6.35 -1.87
N VAL A 335 -21.34 7.22 -2.86
CA VAL A 335 -20.66 7.09 -4.17
C VAL A 335 -20.37 8.49 -4.71
N ALA A 336 -19.39 8.66 -5.61
CA ALA A 336 -19.18 9.91 -6.33
C ALA A 336 -18.87 9.69 -7.81
N GLY A 337 -19.17 10.70 -8.61
CA GLY A 337 -18.84 10.74 -10.03
C GLY A 337 -19.43 11.96 -10.74
N ASP A 338 -18.93 12.22 -11.94
CA ASP A 338 -19.43 13.21 -12.89
C ASP A 338 -20.66 12.67 -13.66
N TRP A 339 -21.81 12.68 -12.99
CA TRP A 339 -23.05 12.12 -13.52
C TRP A 339 -23.60 12.87 -14.74
N ASN A 340 -23.20 14.14 -14.94
CA ASN A 340 -23.75 15.02 -15.99
C ASN A 340 -22.69 15.55 -16.97
N ASN A 341 -21.44 15.08 -16.86
CA ASN A 341 -20.31 15.45 -17.70
C ASN A 341 -20.03 16.96 -17.67
N ASN A 342 -20.06 17.57 -16.48
CA ASN A 342 -19.72 18.99 -16.29
C ASN A 342 -18.27 19.19 -15.81
N GLY A 343 -17.53 18.11 -15.57
CA GLY A 343 -16.16 18.08 -15.06
C GLY A 343 -16.06 18.17 -13.53
N TYR A 344 -17.17 18.16 -12.79
CA TYR A 344 -17.17 18.07 -11.34
C TYR A 344 -17.68 16.70 -10.91
N ASP A 345 -16.97 16.08 -9.98
CA ASP A 345 -17.54 14.94 -9.27
C ASP A 345 -18.59 15.40 -8.28
N SER A 346 -19.77 14.79 -8.38
CA SER A 346 -20.88 15.04 -7.45
C SER A 346 -21.21 13.78 -6.65
N VAL A 347 -21.87 13.97 -5.51
CA VAL A 347 -22.11 12.88 -4.58
C VAL A 347 -23.39 12.10 -4.93
N GLY A 348 -23.46 10.87 -4.41
CA GLY A 348 -24.62 9.99 -4.50
C GLY A 348 -24.69 9.05 -3.30
N VAL A 349 -25.86 8.43 -3.09
CA VAL A 349 -26.02 7.32 -2.15
C VAL A 349 -26.70 6.12 -2.80
N PHE A 350 -26.18 4.94 -2.52
CA PHE A 350 -26.79 3.65 -2.82
C PHE A 350 -27.47 3.09 -1.58
N ARG A 351 -28.72 2.66 -1.72
CA ARG A 351 -29.49 1.98 -0.69
C ARG A 351 -29.50 0.48 -0.96
N PRO A 352 -28.71 -0.33 -0.21
CA PRO A 352 -28.58 -1.75 -0.49
C PRO A 352 -29.89 -2.53 -0.30
N THR A 353 -30.75 -2.09 0.63
CA THR A 353 -32.01 -2.79 0.96
C THR A 353 -33.02 -2.79 -0.19
N THR A 354 -32.94 -1.83 -1.11
CA THR A 354 -33.86 -1.71 -2.25
C THR A 354 -33.15 -1.67 -3.60
N SER A 355 -31.81 -1.77 -3.60
CA SER A 355 -30.94 -1.53 -4.75
C SER A 355 -31.25 -0.20 -5.45
N THR A 356 -31.54 0.83 -4.67
CA THR A 356 -31.93 2.16 -5.18
C THR A 356 -30.74 3.12 -5.10
N TRP A 357 -30.53 3.87 -6.17
CA TRP A 357 -29.51 4.93 -6.27
C TRP A 357 -30.19 6.30 -6.20
N TYR A 358 -29.56 7.21 -5.46
CA TYR A 358 -29.93 8.62 -5.38
C TYR A 358 -28.69 9.43 -5.72
N LEU A 359 -28.67 10.12 -6.85
CA LEU A 359 -27.53 10.89 -7.32
C LEU A 359 -27.91 12.37 -7.45
N THR A 360 -26.98 13.27 -7.15
CA THR A 360 -27.13 14.71 -7.32
C THR A 360 -26.03 15.27 -8.22
N ASN A 361 -26.34 16.33 -8.95
CA ASN A 361 -25.39 17.11 -9.74
C ASN A 361 -24.77 18.27 -8.93
N GLY A 362 -25.02 18.30 -7.62
CA GLY A 362 -24.51 19.32 -6.70
C GLY A 362 -23.28 18.86 -5.94
N THR A 363 -22.28 19.75 -5.86
CA THR A 363 -21.02 19.51 -5.11
C THR A 363 -20.85 20.42 -3.89
N THR A 364 -21.58 21.54 -3.83
CA THR A 364 -21.30 22.63 -2.86
C THR A 364 -22.53 23.22 -2.18
N THR A 365 -23.75 22.91 -2.63
CA THR A 365 -24.98 23.45 -2.03
C THR A 365 -25.96 22.34 -1.69
N ALA A 366 -26.25 22.23 -0.40
CA ALA A 366 -27.23 21.37 0.23
C ALA A 366 -28.68 21.66 -0.23
N THR A 367 -29.01 21.40 -1.47
CA THR A 367 -30.41 21.10 -1.80
C THR A 367 -30.53 19.59 -1.85
N ASN A 368 -31.54 19.03 -1.18
CA ASN A 368 -31.91 17.61 -1.25
C ASN A 368 -32.41 17.23 -2.67
N ASP A 369 -31.91 17.88 -3.70
CA ASP A 369 -32.31 17.70 -5.09
C ASP A 369 -31.62 16.45 -5.59
N THR A 370 -32.35 15.35 -5.46
CA THR A 370 -32.05 14.10 -6.18
C THR A 370 -32.32 14.35 -7.65
N ASN A 371 -31.27 14.44 -8.47
CA ASN A 371 -31.39 14.59 -9.91
C ASN A 371 -31.72 13.26 -10.59
N TYR A 372 -31.20 12.16 -10.04
CA TYR A 372 -31.43 10.82 -10.57
C TYR A 372 -31.82 9.87 -9.43
N GLU A 373 -32.97 9.21 -9.59
CA GLU A 373 -33.44 8.12 -8.72
C GLU A 373 -33.79 6.92 -9.60
N PHE A 374 -33.13 5.79 -9.35
CA PHE A 374 -33.37 4.58 -10.12
C PHE A 374 -32.91 3.33 -9.38
N LYS A 375 -33.22 2.15 -9.93
CA LYS A 375 -32.77 0.87 -9.40
C LYS A 375 -31.70 0.27 -10.30
N PHE A 376 -30.66 -0.28 -9.67
CA PHE A 376 -29.63 -1.08 -10.33
C PHE A 376 -28.95 -1.95 -9.26
N GLY A 377 -28.80 -3.24 -9.55
CA GLY A 377 -28.28 -4.26 -8.62
C GLY A 377 -29.21 -5.48 -8.51
N HIS A 378 -28.66 -6.63 -8.12
CA HIS A 378 -29.34 -7.94 -8.22
C HIS A 378 -29.79 -8.54 -6.88
N GLY A 379 -29.87 -7.74 -5.81
CA GLY A 379 -30.81 -8.02 -4.72
C GLY A 379 -30.45 -9.00 -3.59
N PRO A 380 -29.19 -9.39 -3.29
CA PRO A 380 -28.86 -9.78 -1.93
C PRO A 380 -28.08 -8.67 -1.20
N SER A 381 -28.32 -8.55 0.10
CA SER A 381 -27.54 -7.73 1.02
C SER A 381 -26.04 -8.02 0.89
N GLY A 382 -25.22 -7.00 0.62
CA GLY A 382 -23.75 -7.11 0.59
C GLY A 382 -23.07 -6.65 -0.70
N ASP A 383 -23.83 -6.31 -1.75
CA ASP A 383 -23.29 -5.65 -2.94
C ASP A 383 -22.70 -4.28 -2.55
N GLN A 384 -21.47 -3.99 -3.00
CA GLN A 384 -20.76 -2.72 -2.82
C GLN A 384 -21.06 -1.80 -4.01
N PRO A 385 -21.54 -0.56 -3.80
CA PRO A 385 -21.77 0.38 -4.89
C PRO A 385 -20.44 0.77 -5.49
N ILE A 386 -20.39 0.92 -6.80
CA ILE A 386 -19.24 1.46 -7.51
C ILE A 386 -19.67 2.49 -8.56
N ALA A 387 -18.77 3.37 -8.99
CA ALA A 387 -19.00 4.32 -10.07
C ALA A 387 -17.75 4.45 -10.96
N GLY A 388 -17.98 4.79 -12.23
CA GLY A 388 -16.98 4.72 -13.29
C GLY A 388 -17.49 5.23 -14.64
N ASP A 389 -16.65 5.88 -15.43
CA ASP A 389 -16.83 5.95 -16.88
C ASP A 389 -16.36 4.63 -17.52
N TRP A 390 -17.24 3.63 -17.52
CA TRP A 390 -16.90 2.27 -17.97
C TRP A 390 -16.67 2.17 -19.47
N ASN A 391 -17.22 3.10 -20.27
CA ASN A 391 -17.23 3.06 -21.73
C ASN A 391 -16.57 4.28 -22.40
N ASN A 392 -15.93 5.14 -21.61
CA ASN A 392 -15.19 6.32 -22.08
C ASN A 392 -16.08 7.31 -22.85
N ASN A 393 -17.31 7.53 -22.38
CA ASN A 393 -18.24 8.49 -22.99
C ASN A 393 -18.24 9.86 -22.27
N GLY A 394 -17.44 10.01 -21.23
CA GLY A 394 -17.31 11.19 -20.39
C GLY A 394 -18.36 11.31 -19.29
N TYR A 395 -19.25 10.33 -19.12
CA TYR A 395 -20.21 10.29 -18.03
C TYR A 395 -19.87 9.15 -17.08
N ASP A 396 -19.86 9.47 -15.80
CA ASP A 396 -19.75 8.44 -14.78
C ASP A 396 -21.08 7.74 -14.59
N SER A 397 -21.02 6.42 -14.53
CA SER A 397 -22.17 5.54 -14.38
C SER A 397 -21.96 4.56 -13.25
N VAL A 398 -23.06 3.98 -12.78
CA VAL A 398 -23.04 3.16 -11.56
C VAL A 398 -22.73 1.70 -11.88
N GLY A 399 -22.29 0.99 -10.85
CA GLY A 399 -22.14 -0.45 -10.86
C GLY A 399 -22.33 -1.03 -9.45
N VAL A 400 -22.35 -2.35 -9.34
CA VAL A 400 -22.22 -3.04 -8.07
C VAL A 400 -21.16 -4.13 -8.15
N PHE A 401 -20.35 -4.25 -7.11
CA PHE A 401 -19.45 -5.38 -6.91
C PHE A 401 -20.02 -6.30 -5.83
N ARG A 402 -20.06 -7.60 -6.10
CA ARG A 402 -20.49 -8.63 -5.17
C ARG A 402 -19.27 -9.33 -4.56
N PRO A 403 -18.92 -9.07 -3.30
CA PRO A 403 -17.71 -9.65 -2.69
C PRO A 403 -17.78 -11.18 -2.55
N THR A 404 -18.98 -11.74 -2.33
CA THR A 404 -19.14 -13.20 -2.12
C THR A 404 -18.78 -14.03 -3.34
N THR A 405 -18.84 -13.45 -4.54
CA THR A 405 -18.58 -14.11 -5.82
C THR A 405 -17.52 -13.40 -6.66
N SER A 406 -16.93 -12.31 -6.14
CA SER A 406 -16.07 -11.38 -6.87
C SER A 406 -16.66 -10.92 -8.21
N THR A 407 -17.99 -10.74 -8.27
CA THR A 407 -18.69 -10.42 -9.52
C THR A 407 -18.92 -8.92 -9.63
N TRP A 408 -18.56 -8.35 -10.77
CA TRP A 408 -18.80 -6.97 -11.13
C TRP A 408 -20.02 -6.89 -12.05
N TYR A 409 -20.92 -5.98 -11.75
CA TYR A 409 -22.07 -5.64 -12.60
C TYR A 409 -22.01 -4.14 -12.90
N LEU A 410 -21.72 -3.77 -14.14
CA LEU A 410 -21.60 -2.37 -14.58
C LEU A 410 -22.74 -2.02 -15.52
N THR A 411 -23.23 -0.77 -15.45
CA THR A 411 -24.12 -0.21 -16.45
C THR A 411 -23.55 1.07 -17.01
N ASN A 412 -23.75 1.30 -18.31
CA ASN A 412 -23.40 2.54 -19.02
C ASN A 412 -24.50 3.61 -18.91
N GLY A 413 -25.58 3.33 -18.16
CA GLY A 413 -26.71 4.24 -17.97
C GLY A 413 -26.56 5.14 -16.75
N THR A 414 -26.70 6.45 -16.94
CA THR A 414 -26.64 7.47 -15.87
C THR A 414 -27.95 8.19 -15.62
N THR A 415 -28.82 8.26 -16.63
CA THR A 415 -30.03 9.10 -16.63
C THR A 415 -31.34 8.31 -16.74
N THR A 416 -31.28 7.04 -17.13
CA THR A 416 -32.45 6.17 -17.32
C THR A 416 -32.04 4.71 -17.07
N ALA A 417 -31.86 4.30 -15.81
CA ALA A 417 -31.58 2.89 -15.55
C ALA A 417 -32.84 2.05 -15.84
N THR A 418 -32.93 1.53 -17.06
CA THR A 418 -33.42 0.18 -17.26
C THR A 418 -32.46 -0.75 -16.51
N ASN A 419 -32.92 -1.75 -15.76
CA ASN A 419 -32.06 -2.71 -15.03
C ASN A 419 -31.18 -3.57 -15.97
N THR A 420 -30.42 -2.95 -16.87
CA THR A 420 -29.60 -3.57 -17.90
C THR A 420 -28.15 -3.53 -17.44
N THR A 421 -27.60 -4.70 -17.16
CA THR A 421 -26.16 -4.87 -16.95
C THR A 421 -25.46 -4.92 -18.30
N ASP A 422 -24.59 -3.95 -18.58
CA ASP A 422 -23.79 -3.88 -19.81
C ASP A 422 -22.53 -4.75 -19.72
N HIS A 423 -21.94 -4.83 -18.53
CA HIS A 423 -20.80 -5.70 -18.25
C HIS A 423 -21.03 -6.53 -17.00
N GLU A 424 -20.89 -7.85 -17.13
CA GLU A 424 -20.91 -8.82 -16.03
C GLU A 424 -19.68 -9.73 -16.13
N PHE A 425 -18.84 -9.73 -15.09
CA PHE A 425 -17.63 -10.56 -15.07
C PHE A 425 -17.13 -10.82 -13.65
N ILE A 426 -16.22 -11.78 -13.51
CA ILE A 426 -15.56 -12.10 -12.24
C ILE A 426 -14.12 -11.57 -12.29
N PHE A 427 -13.78 -10.73 -11.31
CA PHE A 427 -12.42 -10.24 -11.07
C PHE A 427 -12.19 -10.06 -9.57
N GLY A 428 -11.15 -10.70 -9.04
CA GLY A 428 -10.95 -10.98 -7.61
C GLY A 428 -10.84 -12.49 -7.35
N HIS A 429 -10.61 -12.90 -6.10
CA HIS A 429 -10.32 -14.31 -5.78
C HIS A 429 -11.40 -15.01 -4.92
N GLY A 430 -12.69 -14.78 -5.22
CA GLY A 430 -13.81 -15.49 -4.60
C GLY A 430 -14.27 -14.87 -3.27
N PRO A 431 -14.79 -15.65 -2.30
CA PRO A 431 -15.36 -15.13 -1.04
C PRO A 431 -14.31 -14.56 -0.06
N SER A 432 -13.15 -14.12 -0.55
CA SER A 432 -11.98 -13.65 0.20
C SER A 432 -12.17 -12.31 0.92
N GLY A 433 -13.37 -11.73 0.90
CA GLY A 433 -13.63 -10.42 1.48
C GLY A 433 -12.90 -9.29 0.74
N ASP A 434 -12.60 -9.50 -0.55
CA ASP A 434 -12.05 -8.46 -1.42
C ASP A 434 -12.97 -7.22 -1.40
N ILE A 435 -12.37 -6.03 -1.39
CA ILE A 435 -13.07 -4.75 -1.40
C ILE A 435 -12.83 -4.11 -2.77
N ALA A 436 -13.89 -3.75 -3.47
CA ALA A 436 -13.78 -3.08 -4.77
C ALA A 436 -13.25 -1.67 -4.63
N VAL A 437 -12.39 -1.31 -5.58
CA VAL A 437 -11.82 0.02 -5.76
C VAL A 437 -11.62 0.19 -7.26
N PRO A 438 -12.56 0.78 -8.02
CA PRO A 438 -12.39 1.02 -9.44
C PRO A 438 -11.58 2.29 -9.69
N GLY A 439 -10.94 2.38 -10.85
CA GLY A 439 -10.16 3.56 -11.23
C GLY A 439 -9.65 3.48 -12.66
N GLN A 440 -9.23 4.62 -13.18
CA GLN A 440 -8.54 4.78 -14.44
C GLN A 440 -7.05 4.44 -14.29
N TRP A 441 -6.72 3.14 -14.24
CA TRP A 441 -5.35 2.68 -13.96
C TRP A 441 -4.32 2.93 -15.06
N ASN A 442 -4.76 3.38 -16.23
CA ASN A 442 -3.89 3.60 -17.38
C ASN A 442 -4.44 4.72 -18.30
N THR A 443 -3.80 4.94 -19.44
CA THR A 443 -4.07 6.08 -20.33
C THR A 443 -5.26 5.89 -21.28
N ASN A 444 -5.98 4.76 -21.23
CA ASN A 444 -7.13 4.46 -22.09
C ASN A 444 -8.45 5.12 -21.66
N THR A 445 -8.40 5.96 -20.62
CA THR A 445 -9.46 6.83 -20.10
C THR A 445 -10.74 6.17 -19.63
N ASN A 446 -10.86 4.84 -19.63
CA ASN A 446 -11.98 4.17 -19.00
C ASN A 446 -11.67 3.80 -17.54
N THR A 447 -12.68 3.92 -16.68
CA THR A 447 -12.62 3.36 -15.33
C THR A 447 -12.68 1.83 -15.43
N THR A 448 -11.81 1.16 -14.70
CA THR A 448 -11.62 -0.29 -14.77
C THR A 448 -11.46 -0.93 -13.39
N PRO A 449 -11.64 -2.26 -13.28
CA PRO A 449 -11.76 -2.93 -11.98
C PRO A 449 -10.46 -2.94 -11.19
N GLY A 450 -10.58 -2.76 -9.87
CA GLY A 450 -9.52 -3.00 -8.90
C GLY A 450 -10.11 -3.59 -7.63
N VAL A 451 -9.35 -4.45 -6.93
CA VAL A 451 -9.74 -4.98 -5.62
C VAL A 451 -8.57 -4.92 -4.64
N ARG A 452 -8.87 -4.57 -3.39
CA ARG A 452 -7.95 -4.76 -2.25
C ARG A 452 -8.40 -6.00 -1.48
N ARG A 453 -7.46 -6.88 -1.15
CA ARG A 453 -7.68 -7.99 -0.22
C ARG A 453 -7.25 -7.60 1.19
N PRO A 454 -8.17 -7.50 2.17
CA PRO A 454 -7.82 -7.10 3.53
C PRO A 454 -6.89 -8.08 4.25
N SER A 455 -6.98 -9.38 3.95
CA SER A 455 -6.22 -10.42 4.66
C SER A 455 -4.70 -10.33 4.47
N ASN A 456 -4.24 -9.67 3.41
CA ASN A 456 -2.81 -9.55 3.08
C ASN A 456 -2.47 -8.19 2.43
N ASN A 457 -3.36 -7.21 2.55
CA ASN A 457 -3.26 -5.86 1.99
C ASN A 457 -2.91 -5.79 0.49
N THR A 458 -3.10 -6.88 -0.26
CA THR A 458 -2.72 -6.94 -1.67
C THR A 458 -3.78 -6.29 -2.53
N VAL A 459 -3.34 -5.42 -3.43
CA VAL A 459 -4.17 -4.76 -4.44
C VAL A 459 -3.95 -5.45 -5.77
N TYR A 460 -5.05 -5.70 -6.48
CA TYR A 460 -5.07 -6.30 -7.81
C TYR A 460 -5.85 -5.38 -8.75
N LEU A 461 -5.21 -4.92 -9.83
CA LEU A 461 -5.81 -4.00 -10.80
C LEU A 461 -5.95 -4.68 -12.16
N ARG A 462 -7.01 -4.32 -12.88
CA ARG A 462 -7.32 -4.77 -14.23
C ARG A 462 -7.52 -3.58 -15.13
N ASN A 463 -6.89 -3.56 -16.30
CA ASN A 463 -6.97 -2.48 -17.29
C ASN A 463 -8.16 -2.61 -18.26
N THR A 464 -9.11 -3.50 -17.99
CA THR A 464 -10.27 -3.77 -18.85
C THR A 464 -11.49 -4.15 -18.01
N ASN A 465 -12.69 -3.80 -18.50
CA ASN A 465 -13.98 -4.23 -17.92
C ASN A 465 -14.31 -5.68 -18.30
N SER A 466 -13.43 -6.60 -17.89
CA SER A 466 -13.52 -8.04 -18.14
C SER A 466 -12.84 -8.82 -17.02
N GLY A 467 -13.16 -10.11 -16.90
CA GLY A 467 -12.40 -11.02 -16.03
C GLY A 467 -11.01 -11.34 -16.59
N GLY A 468 -10.31 -12.27 -15.93
CA GLY A 468 -9.02 -12.78 -16.38
C GLY A 468 -7.84 -12.39 -15.49
N PRO A 469 -6.60 -12.46 -16.01
CA PRO A 469 -5.39 -12.26 -15.21
C PRO A 469 -5.27 -10.81 -14.74
N VAL A 470 -4.58 -10.64 -13.60
CA VAL A 470 -4.27 -9.35 -13.00
C VAL A 470 -3.20 -8.65 -13.84
N ASP A 471 -3.37 -7.35 -14.11
CA ASP A 471 -2.39 -6.55 -14.84
C ASP A 471 -1.33 -5.94 -13.91
N THR A 472 -1.76 -5.47 -12.73
CA THR A 472 -0.89 -4.88 -11.71
C THR A 472 -1.24 -5.44 -10.34
N GLN A 473 -0.23 -5.91 -9.61
CA GLN A 473 -0.36 -6.42 -8.24
C GLN A 473 0.72 -5.82 -7.34
N PHE A 474 0.33 -5.38 -6.15
CA PHE A 474 1.26 -4.89 -5.13
C PHE A 474 0.62 -4.99 -3.74
N ILE A 475 1.45 -4.98 -2.70
CA ILE A 475 0.98 -4.86 -1.32
C ILE A 475 0.91 -3.37 -1.00
N TYR A 476 -0.22 -2.92 -0.45
CA TYR A 476 -0.34 -1.55 0.01
C TYR A 476 0.45 -1.37 1.33
N GLY A 477 1.31 -0.36 1.44
CA GLY A 477 1.94 0.05 2.69
C GLY A 477 3.38 -0.45 2.91
N ILE A 478 4.09 -0.78 1.82
CA ILE A 478 5.47 -1.25 1.81
C ILE A 478 6.35 -0.53 0.77
#